data_AF-A0A3R8T5Q3-F1
#
_entry.id   AF-A0A3R8T5Q3-F1
#
_cell.length_a   1.000
_cell.length_b   1.000
_cell.length_c   1.000
_cell.angle_alpha   90.00
_cell.angle_beta   90.00
_cell.angle_gamma   90.00
#
_symmetry.space_group_name_H-M   'P 1'
#
loop_
_entity.id
_entity.type
_entity.pdbx_description
1 polymer ?
#
loop_
_entity_poly.entity_id
_entity_poly.type
_entity_poly.pdbx_seq_one_letter_code
_entity_poly.pdbx_strand_id
1 'polypeptide(L)'
;MNAALAHDDVQLLHAALDELSAAVEGEDHDLTQRLMDTYDGQVRAWLDGDQGQIDAGSLHGLIARQQQLSIRMAARRDEAGEHLTADRRAVRASLAYLRAESLA
;
A
#
# COMPACT_ATOMS: atom_id res chain seq x y z
N MET A 1 35.66 -6.21 6.47
CA MET A 1 34.78 -5.73 7.55
C MET A 1 33.50 -5.15 6.93
N ASN A 2 32.76 -5.92 6.11
CA ASN A 2 31.62 -5.41 5.30
C ASN A 2 30.33 -6.26 5.40
N ALA A 3 30.33 -7.39 6.12
CA ALA A 3 29.15 -8.26 6.17
C ALA A 3 28.02 -7.73 7.09
N ALA A 4 28.34 -6.83 8.02
CA ALA A 4 27.36 -6.29 8.97
C ALA A 4 26.42 -5.24 8.35
N LEU A 5 26.85 -4.53 7.31
CA LEU A 5 26.07 -3.45 6.69
C LEU A 5 24.86 -4.00 5.89
N ALA A 6 25.04 -5.12 5.18
CA ALA A 6 23.98 -5.69 4.33
C ALA A 6 22.79 -6.29 5.09
N HIS A 7 22.98 -6.68 6.37
CA HIS A 7 21.90 -7.24 7.19
C HIS A 7 21.01 -6.15 7.77
N ASP A 8 21.59 -5.01 8.15
CA ASP A 8 20.84 -3.86 8.68
C ASP A 8 19.94 -3.24 7.60
N ASP A 9 20.37 -3.23 6.34
CA ASP A 9 19.59 -2.67 5.23
C ASP A 9 18.30 -3.47 4.94
N VAL A 10 18.35 -4.81 5.03
CA VAL A 10 17.15 -5.65 4.83
C VAL A 10 16.18 -5.51 6.01
N GLN A 11 16.68 -5.37 7.24
CA GLN A 11 15.82 -5.11 8.39
C GLN A 11 15.12 -3.75 8.29
N LEU A 12 15.80 -2.74 7.73
CA LEU A 12 15.21 -1.42 7.46
C LEU A 12 14.03 -1.53 6.46
N LEU A 13 14.19 -2.32 5.40
CA LEU A 13 13.11 -2.58 4.43
C LEU A 13 11.92 -3.33 5.08
N HIS A 14 12.18 -4.26 6.00
CA HIS A 14 11.13 -4.91 6.77
C HIS A 14 10.36 -3.92 7.65
N ALA A 15 11.06 -3.05 8.38
CA ALA A 15 10.43 -2.04 9.22
C ALA A 15 9.60 -1.04 8.40
N ALA A 16 10.09 -0.64 7.24
CA ALA A 16 9.35 0.24 6.33
C ALA A 16 8.06 -0.41 5.81
N LEU A 17 8.06 -1.72 5.51
CA LEU A 17 6.84 -2.43 5.15
C LEU A 17 5.85 -2.54 6.32
N ASP A 18 6.33 -2.68 7.55
CA ASP A 18 5.48 -2.73 8.74
C ASP A 18 4.83 -1.36 9.00
N GLU A 19 5.57 -0.26 8.83
CA GLU A 19 5.06 1.10 8.94
C GLU A 19 4.05 1.42 7.82
N LEU A 20 4.35 1.01 6.58
CA LEU A 20 3.43 1.17 5.46
C LEU A 20 2.15 0.35 5.66
N SER A 21 2.24 -0.85 6.23
CA SER A 21 1.06 -1.66 6.57
C SER A 21 0.19 -0.94 7.61
N ALA A 22 0.79 -0.35 8.65
CA ALA A 22 0.05 0.39 9.66
C ALA A 22 -0.64 1.64 9.08
N ALA A 23 0.03 2.37 8.18
CA ALA A 23 -0.54 3.54 7.53
C ALA A 23 -1.73 3.18 6.61
N VAL A 24 -1.63 2.08 5.86
CA VAL A 24 -2.72 1.56 5.02
C VAL A 24 -3.92 1.14 5.89
N GLU A 25 -3.68 0.55 7.06
CA GLU A 25 -4.76 0.19 7.99
C GLU A 25 -5.41 1.41 8.65
N GLY A 26 -4.64 2.46 8.91
CA GLY A 26 -5.11 3.72 9.47
C GLY A 26 -5.85 4.66 8.49
N GLU A 27 -5.96 4.27 7.21
CA GLU A 27 -6.60 5.06 6.14
C GLU A 27 -6.00 6.46 5.93
N ASP A 28 -4.76 6.69 6.38
CA ASP A 28 -4.01 7.92 6.13
C ASP A 28 -3.32 7.81 4.76
N HIS A 29 -4.03 8.27 3.74
CA HIS A 29 -3.61 8.17 2.35
C HIS A 29 -2.36 9.03 2.06
N ASP A 30 -2.24 10.19 2.69
CA ASP A 30 -1.11 11.10 2.51
C ASP A 30 0.15 10.56 3.18
N LEU A 31 0.02 9.95 4.36
CA LEU A 31 1.12 9.22 5.01
C LEU A 31 1.51 7.98 4.21
N THR A 32 0.53 7.21 3.74
CA THR A 32 0.75 6.02 2.93
C THR A 32 1.57 6.34 1.68
N GLN A 33 1.22 7.41 0.95
CA GLN A 33 1.98 7.83 -0.24
C GLN A 33 3.43 8.20 0.09
N ARG A 34 3.64 8.99 1.15
CA ARG A 34 5.00 9.39 1.58
C ARG A 34 5.86 8.18 1.98
N LEU A 35 5.26 7.20 2.67
CA LEU A 35 5.94 5.97 3.07
C LEU A 35 6.26 5.08 1.85
N MET A 36 5.40 5.01 0.84
CA MET A 36 5.70 4.32 -0.42
C MET A 36 6.90 4.93 -1.14
N ASP A 37 6.93 6.26 -1.28
CA ASP A 37 8.03 6.95 -1.96
C ASP A 37 9.35 6.74 -1.20
N THR A 38 9.27 6.73 0.13
CA THR A 38 10.42 6.45 1.01
C THR A 38 10.90 5.00 0.85
N TYR A 39 9.97 4.04 0.85
CA TYR A 39 10.29 2.62 0.66
C TYR A 39 10.91 2.36 -0.72
N ASP A 40 10.39 2.96 -1.80
CA ASP A 40 10.98 2.84 -3.14
C ASP A 40 12.43 3.38 -3.17
N GLY A 41 12.68 4.51 -2.51
CA GLY A 41 14.03 5.05 -2.35
C GLY A 41 14.97 4.10 -1.61
N GLN A 42 14.51 3.48 -0.52
CA GLN A 42 15.29 2.51 0.25
C GLN A 42 15.57 1.24 -0.56
N VAL A 43 14.61 0.73 -1.31
CA VAL A 43 14.79 -0.44 -2.19
C VAL A 43 15.83 -0.15 -3.26
N ARG A 44 15.77 1.02 -3.92
CA ARG A 44 16.78 1.42 -4.92
C ARG A 44 18.17 1.53 -4.31
N ALA A 45 18.29 2.18 -3.15
CA ALA A 45 19.57 2.29 -2.44
C ALA A 45 20.15 0.91 -2.08
N TRP A 46 19.30 -0.03 -1.65
CA TRP A 46 19.70 -1.39 -1.35
C TRP A 46 20.10 -2.21 -2.60
N LEU A 47 19.43 -1.98 -3.74
CA LEU A 47 19.80 -2.60 -5.03
C LEU A 47 21.11 -2.05 -5.59
N ASP A 48 21.39 -0.76 -5.39
CA ASP A 48 22.61 -0.10 -5.85
C ASP A 48 23.81 -0.35 -4.91
N GLY A 49 23.56 -0.82 -3.70
CA GLY A 49 24.58 -1.14 -2.70
C GLY A 49 25.29 -2.48 -2.94
N ASP A 50 26.44 -2.67 -2.27
CA ASP A 50 27.11 -3.97 -2.23
C ASP A 50 26.28 -4.94 -1.39
N GLN A 51 25.50 -5.78 -2.07
CA GLN A 51 24.72 -6.82 -1.44
C GLN A 51 25.69 -7.90 -0.94
N GLY A 52 26.12 -7.75 0.31
CA GLY A 52 26.85 -8.80 1.03
C GLY A 52 26.07 -10.12 1.04
N GLN A 53 26.58 -11.13 1.75
CA GLN A 53 25.82 -12.38 1.89
C GLN A 53 24.52 -12.13 2.67
N ILE A 54 23.41 -12.06 1.94
CA ILE A 54 22.06 -11.94 2.49
C ILE A 54 21.47 -13.35 2.65
N ASP A 55 20.85 -13.60 3.79
CA ASP A 55 20.13 -14.83 4.05
C ASP A 55 18.87 -14.92 3.15
N ALA A 56 18.72 -16.05 2.45
CA ALA A 56 17.61 -16.27 1.54
C ALA A 56 16.25 -16.26 2.26
N GLY A 57 16.20 -16.66 3.53
CA GLY A 57 14.99 -16.59 4.35
C GLY A 57 14.52 -15.16 4.58
N SER A 58 15.46 -14.27 4.86
CA SER A 58 15.20 -12.83 5.05
C SER A 58 14.65 -12.19 3.76
N LEU A 59 15.24 -12.49 2.61
CA LEU A 59 14.75 -11.98 1.32
C LEU A 59 13.35 -12.52 0.96
N HIS A 60 13.11 -13.82 1.16
CA HIS A 60 11.78 -14.40 0.95
C HIS A 60 10.73 -13.78 1.88
N GLY A 61 11.09 -13.51 3.13
CA GLY A 61 10.23 -12.80 4.08
C GLY A 61 9.85 -11.41 3.59
N LEU A 62 10.83 -10.66 3.05
CA LEU A 62 10.60 -9.32 2.53
C LEU A 62 9.63 -9.33 1.34
N ILE A 63 9.87 -10.23 0.37
CA ILE A 63 9.01 -10.37 -0.82
C ILE A 63 7.58 -10.77 -0.42
N ALA A 64 7.44 -11.73 0.49
CA ALA A 64 6.13 -12.18 0.96
C ALA A 64 5.34 -11.04 1.62
N ARG A 65 5.99 -10.21 2.45
CA ARG A 65 5.34 -9.04 3.07
C ARG A 65 4.93 -8.01 2.03
N GLN A 66 5.80 -7.70 1.06
CA GLN A 66 5.47 -6.74 0.00
C GLN A 66 4.28 -7.21 -0.85
N GLN A 67 4.22 -8.50 -1.18
CA GLN A 67 3.08 -9.09 -1.90
C GLN A 67 1.79 -9.02 -1.08
N GLN A 68 1.85 -9.38 0.20
CA GLN A 68 0.68 -9.33 1.09
C GLN A 68 0.14 -7.91 1.21
N LEU A 69 1.02 -6.93 1.36
CA LEU A 69 0.65 -5.53 1.45
C LEU A 69 0.03 -5.02 0.13
N SER A 70 0.58 -5.42 -1.01
CA SER A 70 0.04 -5.07 -2.34
C SER A 70 -1.39 -5.62 -2.54
N ILE A 71 -1.64 -6.86 -2.10
CA ILE A 71 -2.98 -7.46 -2.13
C ILE A 71 -3.96 -6.68 -1.27
N ARG A 72 -3.56 -6.27 -0.06
CA ARG A 72 -4.43 -5.48 0.85
C ARG A 72 -4.79 -4.13 0.25
N MET A 73 -3.83 -3.41 -0.33
CA MET A 73 -4.09 -2.12 -0.96
C MET A 73 -5.02 -2.25 -2.17
N ALA A 74 -4.85 -3.31 -2.98
CA ALA A 74 -5.76 -3.58 -4.09
C ALA A 74 -7.20 -3.80 -3.59
N ALA A 75 -7.38 -4.60 -2.53
CA ALA A 75 -8.69 -4.85 -1.94
C ALA A 75 -9.34 -3.56 -1.42
N ARG A 76 -8.57 -2.70 -0.74
CA ARG A 76 -9.07 -1.39 -0.26
C ARG A 76 -9.47 -0.46 -1.40
N ARG A 77 -8.70 -0.44 -2.49
CA ARG A 77 -9.05 0.34 -3.69
C ARG A 77 -10.36 -0.16 -4.30
N ASP A 78 -10.52 -1.47 -4.38
CA ASP A 78 -11.72 -2.07 -4.95
C ASP A 78 -12.96 -1.76 -4.08
N GLU A 79 -12.84 -1.85 -2.75
CA GLU A 79 -13.86 -1.43 -1.77
C GLU A 79 -14.25 0.06 -1.96
N ALA A 80 -13.28 0.96 -2.06
CA ALA A 80 -13.54 2.38 -2.33
C ALA A 80 -14.26 2.59 -3.68
N GLY A 81 -13.92 1.80 -4.70
CA GLY A 81 -14.59 1.82 -6.00
C GLY A 81 -16.05 1.39 -5.94
N GLU A 82 -16.36 0.38 -5.12
CA GLU A 82 -17.73 -0.07 -4.86
C GLU A 82 -18.55 1.02 -4.16
N HIS A 83 -17.99 1.67 -3.13
CA HIS A 83 -18.64 2.80 -2.45
C HIS A 83 -18.98 3.96 -3.39
N LEU A 84 -18.03 4.39 -4.22
CA LEU A 84 -18.26 5.46 -5.21
C LEU A 84 -19.35 5.09 -6.22
N THR A 85 -19.43 3.82 -6.60
CA THR A 85 -20.46 3.33 -7.52
C THR A 85 -21.84 3.32 -6.86
N ALA A 86 -21.92 2.90 -5.59
CA ALA A 86 -23.14 2.93 -4.80
C ALA A 86 -23.68 4.36 -4.63
N ASP A 87 -22.81 5.32 -4.29
CA ASP A 87 -23.18 6.73 -4.13
C ASP A 87 -23.75 7.33 -5.42
N ARG A 88 -23.09 7.09 -6.55
CA ARG A 88 -23.58 7.53 -7.87
C ARG A 88 -24.97 6.95 -8.17
N ARG A 89 -25.22 5.70 -7.78
CA ARG A 89 -26.52 5.05 -7.97
C ARG A 89 -27.59 5.68 -7.08
N ALA A 90 -27.28 5.98 -5.83
CA ALA A 90 -28.19 6.64 -4.90
C ALA A 90 -28.57 8.05 -5.36
N VAL A 91 -27.60 8.83 -5.86
CA VAL A 91 -27.84 10.16 -6.43
C VAL A 91 -28.77 10.08 -7.64
N ARG A 92 -28.51 9.14 -8.57
CA ARG A 92 -29.36 8.95 -9.75
C ARG A 92 -30.79 8.56 -9.37
N ALA A 93 -30.97 7.67 -8.39
CA ALA A 93 -32.29 7.29 -7.90
C ALA A 93 -33.03 8.48 -7.29
N SER A 94 -32.35 9.27 -6.45
CA SER A 94 -32.93 10.47 -5.82
C SER A 94 -33.41 11.49 -6.87
N LEU A 95 -32.59 11.74 -7.90
CA LEU A 95 -32.96 12.63 -9.01
C LEU A 95 -34.14 12.08 -9.82
N ALA A 96 -34.23 10.76 -10.02
CA ALA A 96 -35.35 10.13 -10.71
C ALA A 96 -36.65 10.26 -9.92
N TYR A 97 -36.62 10.09 -8.60
CA TYR A 97 -37.78 10.29 -7.73
C TYR A 97 -38.27 11.74 -7.77
N LEU A 98 -37.37 12.72 -7.60
CA LEU A 98 -37.73 14.14 -7.69
C LEU A 98 -38.33 14.50 -9.05
N ARG A 99 -37.84 13.90 -10.13
CA ARG A 99 -38.40 14.10 -11.48
C ARG A 99 -39.75 13.41 -11.67
N ALA A 100 -39.96 12.24 -11.08
CA ALA A 100 -41.26 11.57 -11.14
C ALA A 100 -42.32 12.37 -10.37
N GLU A 101 -41.96 12.91 -9.21
CA GLU A 101 -42.84 13.76 -8.40
C GLU A 101 -43.18 15.09 -9.10
N SER A 102 -42.26 15.70 -9.85
CA SER A 102 -42.55 16.93 -10.59
C SER A 102 -43.40 16.74 -11.86
N LEU A 103 -43.61 15.49 -12.28
CA LEU A 103 -44.44 15.12 -13.44
C LEU A 103 -45.83 14.58 -13.03
N ALA A 104 -46.07 14.42 -11.73
CA ALA A 104 -47.34 13.98 -11.16
C ALA A 104 -48.22 15.19 -10.79
#